data_AF-A0A1L4BXB8-F1
#
_entry.id   AF-A0A1L4BXB8-F1
#
_cell.length_a   1.000
_cell.length_b   1.000
_cell.length_c   1.000
_cell.angle_alpha   90.00
_cell.angle_beta   90.00
_cell.angle_gamma   90.00
#
_symmetry.space_group_name_H-M   'P 1'
#
loop_
_entity.id
_entity.type
_entity.pdbx_description
1 polymer ?
#
loop_
_entity_poly.entity_id
_entity_poly.type
_entity_poly.pdbx_seq_one_letter_code
_entity_poly.pdbx_strand_id
1 'polypeptide(L)'
;MADLFELVFNFIVFVISESGQSFFKNEKRSKKVRLFFALLIFLFPVILFLILTPLIIELNIWIIYVVVFGIEVYFSYLTLKYTKGILMGFKG
;
A
#
# COMPACT_ATOMS: atom_id res chain seq x y z
N MET A 1 15.54 2.32 19.03
CA MET A 1 14.62 3.28 18.38
C MET A 1 14.29 2.82 16.96
N ALA A 2 15.28 2.57 16.10
CA ALA A 2 15.08 1.97 14.76
C ALA A 2 14.35 0.62 14.81
N ASP A 3 14.75 -0.30 15.71
CA ASP A 3 14.15 -1.64 15.79
C ASP A 3 12.66 -1.64 16.14
N LEU A 4 12.21 -0.71 16.99
CA LEU A 4 10.79 -0.61 17.36
C LEU A 4 9.96 -0.04 16.20
N PHE A 5 10.50 0.95 15.50
CA PHE A 5 9.88 1.52 14.30
C PHE A 5 9.81 0.50 13.17
N GLU A 6 10.88 -0.26 12.96
CA GLU A 6 10.95 -1.32 11.95
C GLU A 6 10.02 -2.48 12.29
N LEU A 7 9.92 -2.88 13.56
CA LEU A 7 8.97 -3.88 14.04
C LEU A 7 7.52 -3.43 13.84
N VAL A 8 7.19 -2.19 14.20
CA VAL A 8 5.85 -1.63 14.00
C VAL A 8 5.52 -1.49 12.52
N PHE A 9 6.47 -1.03 11.70
CA PHE A 9 6.30 -0.93 10.25
C PHE A 9 6.07 -2.31 9.62
N ASN A 10 6.91 -3.29 9.95
CA ASN A 10 6.76 -4.67 9.48
C ASN A 10 5.46 -5.30 9.98
N PHE A 11 5.04 -5.04 11.22
CA PHE A 11 3.77 -5.51 11.75
C PHE A 11 2.58 -4.88 11.03
N ILE A 12 2.62 -3.57 10.74
CA ILE A 12 1.57 -2.89 9.97
C ILE A 12 1.52 -3.44 8.54
N VAL A 13 2.67 -3.59 7.88
CA VAL A 13 2.76 -4.17 6.53
C VAL A 13 2.27 -5.61 6.52
N PHE A 14 2.64 -6.41 7.52
CA PHE A 14 2.21 -7.78 7.69
C PHE A 14 0.70 -7.87 7.91
N VAL A 15 0.16 -7.09 8.85
CA VAL A 15 -1.28 -7.04 9.13
C VAL A 15 -2.04 -6.58 7.90
N ILE A 16 -1.63 -5.51 7.23
CA ILE A 16 -2.29 -5.03 6.00
C ILE A 16 -2.19 -6.07 4.88
N SER A 17 -1.06 -6.76 4.74
CA SER A 17 -0.85 -7.78 3.71
C SER A 17 -1.69 -9.04 3.97
N GLU A 18 -1.60 -9.63 5.17
CA GLU A 18 -2.32 -10.84 5.56
C GLU A 18 -3.83 -10.60 5.67
N SER A 19 -4.25 -9.58 6.42
CA SER A 19 -5.68 -9.27 6.58
C SER A 19 -6.28 -8.74 5.27
N GLY A 20 -5.50 -7.99 4.49
CA GLY A 20 -5.87 -7.55 3.15
C GLY A 20 -6.07 -8.74 2.21
N GLN A 21 -5.15 -9.70 2.16
CA GLN A 21 -5.31 -10.90 1.33
C GLN A 21 -6.59 -11.66 1.67
N SER A 22 -6.83 -11.94 2.95
CA SER A 22 -8.04 -12.63 3.38
C SER A 22 -9.31 -11.85 3.02
N PHE A 23 -9.30 -10.53 3.23
CA PHE A 23 -10.43 -9.66 2.90
C PHE A 23 -10.71 -9.58 1.39
N PHE A 24 -9.68 -9.35 0.57
CA PHE A 24 -9.83 -9.14 -0.87
C PHE A 24 -10.08 -10.46 -1.62
N LYS A 25 -9.57 -11.59 -1.12
CA LYS A 25 -9.89 -12.92 -1.68
C LYS A 25 -11.26 -13.46 -1.22
N ASN A 26 -11.90 -12.84 -0.23
CA ASN A 26 -13.19 -13.32 0.28
C ASN A 26 -14.34 -13.04 -0.71
N GLU A 27 -14.75 -14.08 -1.44
CA GLU A 27 -15.82 -14.01 -2.43
C GLU A 27 -17.22 -13.78 -1.83
N LYS A 28 -17.42 -14.05 -0.53
CA LYS A 28 -18.68 -13.72 0.16
C LYS A 28 -18.90 -12.21 0.26
N ARG A 29 -17.84 -11.39 0.17
CA ARG A 29 -17.95 -9.93 0.14
C ARG A 29 -18.16 -9.42 -1.27
N SER A 30 -19.02 -8.40 -1.40
CA SER A 30 -19.30 -7.73 -2.67
C SER A 30 -18.00 -7.26 -3.35
N LYS A 31 -17.91 -7.55 -4.66
CA LYS A 31 -16.80 -7.14 -5.52
C LYS A 31 -16.55 -5.62 -5.45
N LYS A 32 -17.62 -4.82 -5.43
CA LYS A 32 -17.55 -3.35 -5.34
C LYS A 32 -16.91 -2.89 -4.02
N VAL A 33 -17.30 -3.51 -2.90
CA VAL A 33 -16.76 -3.20 -1.58
C VAL A 33 -15.27 -3.54 -1.54
N ARG A 34 -14.89 -4.72 -2.03
CA ARG A 34 -13.49 -5.14 -2.11
C ARG A 34 -12.65 -4.18 -2.95
N LEU A 35 -13.14 -3.76 -4.12
CA LEU A 35 -12.47 -2.78 -4.98
C LEU A 35 -12.30 -1.42 -4.30
N PHE A 36 -13.37 -0.92 -3.68
CA PHE A 36 -13.33 0.36 -2.96
C PHE A 36 -12.26 0.37 -1.88
N PHE A 37 -12.22 -0.67 -1.04
CA PHE A 37 -11.21 -0.79 0.01
C PHE A 37 -9.79 -1.00 -0.54
N ALA A 38 -9.62 -1.74 -1.65
CA ALA A 38 -8.31 -1.90 -2.26
C ALA A 38 -7.75 -0.56 -2.77
N LEU A 39 -8.59 0.23 -3.44
CA LEU A 39 -8.21 1.57 -3.88
C LEU A 39 -7.95 2.49 -2.67
N LEU A 40 -8.84 2.48 -1.67
CA LEU A 40 -8.67 3.32 -0.48
C LEU A 40 -7.37 2.99 0.26
N ILE A 41 -7.07 1.71 0.51
CA ILE A 41 -5.91 1.32 1.33
C ILE A 41 -4.61 1.47 0.57
N PHE A 42 -4.57 1.11 -0.72
CA PHE A 42 -3.31 1.08 -1.47
C PHE A 42 -3.02 2.35 -2.25
N LEU A 43 -4.05 3.09 -2.70
CA LEU A 43 -3.86 4.34 -3.44
C LEU A 43 -3.67 5.53 -2.51
N PHE A 44 -4.26 5.50 -1.31
CA PHE A 44 -4.15 6.61 -0.34
C PHE A 44 -2.72 6.92 0.08
N PRO A 45 -1.85 5.93 0.42
CA PRO A 45 -0.46 6.20 0.73
C PRO A 45 0.26 6.90 -0.43
N VAL A 46 0.02 6.49 -1.67
CA VAL A 46 0.63 7.09 -2.87
C VAL A 46 0.24 8.56 -2.99
N ILE A 47 -1.06 8.87 -2.84
CA ILE A 47 -1.55 10.25 -2.88
C ILE A 47 -0.95 11.08 -1.74
N LEU A 48 -0.88 10.50 -0.53
CA LEU A 48 -0.32 11.17 0.64
C LEU A 48 1.16 11.52 0.42
N PHE A 49 1.96 10.59 -0.11
CA PHE A 49 3.36 10.85 -0.41
C PHE A 49 3.54 11.91 -1.49
N LEU A 50 2.75 11.87 -2.58
CA LEU A 50 2.75 12.90 -3.62
C LEU A 50 2.50 14.31 -3.06
N ILE A 51 1.56 14.45 -2.13
CA ILE A 51 1.25 15.74 -1.48
C ILE A 51 2.42 16.18 -0.57
N LEU A 52 3.09 15.24 0.08
CA LEU A 52 4.23 15.50 0.97
C LEU A 52 5.55 15.70 0.21
N THR A 53 5.62 15.35 -1.08
CA THR A 53 6.84 15.46 -1.92
C THR A 53 7.52 16.83 -1.85
N PRO A 54 6.81 17.98 -1.91
CA PRO A 54 7.46 19.29 -1.76
C PRO A 54 8.18 19.44 -0.42
N LEU A 55 7.56 18.98 0.66
CA LEU A 55 8.13 19.02 2.02
C LEU A 55 9.34 18.10 2.14
N ILE A 56 9.31 16.96 1.45
CA ILE A 56 10.43 16.02 1.39
C ILE A 56 11.60 16.62 0.59
N ILE A 57 11.31 17.42 -0.44
CA ILE A 57 12.33 18.11 -1.24
C ILE A 57 13.10 19.14 -0.43
N GLU A 58 12.42 19.85 0.47
CA GLU A 58 13.06 20.83 1.36
C GLU A 58 14.11 20.20 2.29
N LEU A 59 13.96 18.92 2.64
CA LEU A 59 14.94 18.23 3.49
C LEU A 59 16.28 18.01 2.79
N ASN A 60 16.31 17.98 1.45
CA ASN A 60 17.51 17.77 0.63
C ASN A 60 18.35 16.52 1.01
N ILE A 61 17.70 15.46 1.50
CA ILE A 61 18.35 14.19 1.82
C ILE A 61 18.00 13.19 0.73
N TRP A 62 18.99 12.89 -0.12
CA TRP A 62 18.80 12.01 -1.30
C TRP A 62 18.18 10.65 -0.97
N ILE A 63 18.54 10.07 0.17
CA ILE A 63 18.06 8.75 0.60
C ILE A 63 16.55 8.74 0.87
N ILE A 64 15.97 9.87 1.29
CA ILE A 64 14.54 9.98 1.56
C ILE A 64 13.76 9.91 0.24
N TYR A 65 14.26 10.51 -0.84
CA TYR A 65 13.60 10.40 -2.15
C TYR A 65 13.55 8.96 -2.65
N VAL A 66 14.66 8.22 -2.50
CA VAL A 66 14.73 6.81 -2.93
C VAL A 66 13.74 5.96 -2.13
N VAL A 67 13.65 6.18 -0.82
CA VAL A 67 12.71 5.46 0.06
C VAL A 67 11.26 5.80 -0.31
N VAL A 68 10.93 7.07 -0.46
CA VAL A 68 9.57 7.53 -0.81
C VAL A 68 9.15 6.98 -2.17
N PHE A 69 10.03 7.07 -3.16
CA PHE A 69 9.78 6.51 -4.49
C PHE A 69 9.57 4.99 -4.44
N GLY A 70 10.37 4.26 -3.65
CA GLY A 70 10.20 2.82 -3.44
C GLY A 70 8.84 2.48 -2.83
N ILE A 71 8.39 3.26 -1.86
CA ILE A 71 7.06 3.11 -1.23
C ILE A 71 5.95 3.37 -2.26
N GLU A 72 6.04 4.45 -3.04
CA GLU A 72 5.05 4.77 -4.08
C GLU A 72 4.93 3.66 -5.12
N VAL A 73 6.05 3.13 -5.60
CA VAL A 73 6.08 2.02 -6.56
C VAL A 73 5.46 0.77 -5.95
N TYR A 74 5.79 0.44 -4.69
CA TYR A 74 5.27 -0.73 -4.01
C TYR A 74 3.74 -0.66 -3.82
N PHE A 75 3.22 0.45 -3.31
CA PHE A 75 1.78 0.61 -3.09
C PHE A 75 0.99 0.73 -4.41
N SER A 76 1.58 1.35 -5.44
CA SER A 76 1.01 1.33 -6.79
C SER A 76 0.92 -0.10 -7.34
N TYR A 77 1.96 -0.90 -7.16
CA TYR A 77 1.95 -2.32 -7.52
C TYR A 77 0.86 -3.09 -6.76
N LEU A 78 0.73 -2.89 -5.45
CA LEU A 78 -0.33 -3.54 -4.65
C LEU A 78 -1.71 -3.15 -5.15
N THR A 79 -1.95 -1.86 -5.44
CA THR A 79 -3.21 -1.38 -6.00
C THR A 79 -3.57 -2.19 -7.24
N LEU A 80 -2.65 -2.29 -8.21
CA LEU A 80 -2.86 -3.03 -9.46
C LEU A 80 -3.06 -4.53 -9.22
N LYS A 81 -2.25 -5.14 -8.36
CA LYS A 81 -2.35 -6.57 -8.03
C LYS A 81 -3.72 -6.91 -7.47
N TYR A 82 -4.20 -6.16 -6.48
CA TYR A 82 -5.47 -6.43 -5.82
C TYR A 82 -6.67 -6.04 -6.67
N THR A 83 -6.65 -4.89 -7.36
CA THR A 83 -7.76 -4.54 -8.29
C THR A 83 -7.88 -5.57 -9.42
N LYS A 84 -6.76 -5.98 -10.03
CA LYS A 84 -6.76 -7.05 -11.05
C LYS A 84 -7.28 -8.36 -10.47
N GLY A 85 -6.80 -8.76 -9.29
CA GLY A 85 -7.26 -9.98 -8.61
C GLY A 85 -8.75 -9.97 -8.28
N ILE A 86 -9.30 -8.83 -7.85
CA ILE A 86 -10.74 -8.69 -7.59
C ILE A 86 -11.54 -8.69 -8.90
N LEU A 87 -11.03 -8.05 -9.96
CA LEU A 87 -11.72 -7.92 -11.24
C LEU A 87 -11.73 -9.21 -12.05
N MET A 88 -10.59 -9.89 -12.13
CA MET A 88 -10.33 -11.04 -13.02
C MET A 88 -10.17 -12.37 -12.27
N GLY A 89 -10.21 -12.35 -10.93
CA GLY A 89 -9.89 -13.49 -10.08
C GLY A 89 -8.40 -13.49 -9.66
N PHE A 90 -8.14 -13.92 -8.43
CA PHE A 90 -6.77 -14.08 -7.93
C PHE A 90 -6.19 -15.38 -8.49
N LYS A 91 -5.23 -15.28 -9.42
CA LYS A 91 -4.38 -16.42 -9.76
C LYS A 91 -3.33 -16.55 -8.65
N GLY A 92 -3.23 -17.76 -8.08
CA GLY A 92 -2.24 -18.11 -7.05
C GLY A 92 -0.82 -17.89 -7.52
#